data_AF-A0A947F2V5-F1
#
_entry.id   AF-A0A947F2V5-F1
#
_cell.length_a   1.000
_cell.length_b   1.000
_cell.length_c   1.000
_cell.angle_alpha   90.00
_cell.angle_beta   90.00
_cell.angle_gamma   90.00
#
_symmetry.space_group_name_H-M   'P 1'
#
loop_
_entity.id
_entity.type
_entity.pdbx_description
1 polymer ?
#
loop_
_entity_poly.entity_id
_entity_poly.type
_entity_poly.pdbx_seq_one_letter_code
_entity_poly.pdbx_strand_id
1 'polypeptide(L)'
;GPIELYRVDTKASRKNNNENSLSKLKPIKLSKRQEGLVSSKIAQLNKEIFTRSPVKKQKTTEQIRTRHRAGTKKKLELWLRTDSAELILGTLPFNADRYIFNINKKMLSHVGQIKNHLGRNMRSAIWALPPVLHDASVRGVEKQIAILKKSGFRAFQIAHLSQLAFFIGERLHIYGDYTLNLLNSQSINLAAEIDLKGAQLSIEIDKRSLQNTLNEYRKHWSAPSQNKAKMQRLQLGLTVYGAPPLFTSRISADSFSQNRILVSPKNEQFYVESLEGYTQTRSKKPFSLLPYKQELQQLGLDYLVVDLSGMRIGKKELTDIKDRIQNKKKLYKLPTFNYLGALE
;
A
#
# COMPACT_ATOMS: atom_id res chain seq x y z
N GLY A 1 16.52 -21.57 -2.91
CA GLY A 1 17.68 -20.85 -2.35
C GLY A 1 17.80 -21.21 -0.89
N PRO A 2 19.00 -21.28 -0.31
CA PRO A 2 19.15 -21.58 1.12
C PRO A 2 18.55 -20.43 1.94
N ILE A 3 17.75 -20.80 2.94
CA ILE A 3 17.10 -19.87 3.87
C ILE A 3 18.11 -19.60 5.00
N GLU A 4 18.52 -18.34 5.17
CA GLU A 4 19.33 -17.92 6.31
C GLU A 4 18.40 -17.56 7.48
N LEU A 5 18.55 -18.28 8.60
CA LEU A 5 17.83 -18.03 9.85
C LEU A 5 18.81 -17.44 10.87
N TYR A 6 18.51 -16.23 11.35
CA TYR A 6 19.24 -15.58 12.45
C TYR A 6 18.51 -15.84 13.77
N ARG A 7 19.24 -16.27 14.81
CA ARG A 7 18.70 -16.51 16.14
C ARG A 7 18.57 -15.17 16.87
N VAL A 8 17.35 -14.81 17.26
CA VAL A 8 17.09 -13.69 18.18
C VAL A 8 17.27 -14.20 19.60
N ASP A 9 18.18 -13.59 20.35
CA ASP A 9 18.53 -13.99 21.72
C ASP A 9 17.31 -14.03 22.65
N THR A 10 16.97 -15.22 23.13
CA THR A 10 16.15 -15.40 24.32
C THR A 10 17.06 -15.49 25.54
N LYS A 11 16.73 -14.70 26.56
CA LYS A 11 17.43 -14.50 27.83
C LYS A 11 17.92 -15.81 28.48
N ALA A 12 19.12 -16.26 28.16
CA ALA A 12 19.77 -17.36 28.88
C ALA A 12 21.31 -17.34 28.87
N SER A 13 21.98 -16.35 28.27
CA SER A 13 23.44 -16.29 28.26
C SER A 13 23.96 -14.97 28.84
N ARG A 14 23.83 -14.83 30.16
CA ARG A 14 24.67 -13.92 30.96
C ARG A 14 25.64 -14.77 31.77
N LYS A 15 26.71 -15.23 31.12
CA LYS A 15 28.01 -15.55 31.74
C LYS A 15 28.94 -16.03 30.63
N ASN A 16 29.71 -15.10 30.09
CA ASN A 16 31.13 -15.21 29.71
C ASN A 16 31.42 -14.19 28.61
N ASN A 17 32.10 -13.11 29.02
CA ASN A 17 32.83 -12.24 28.13
C ASN A 17 34.07 -13.00 27.63
N ASN A 18 34.20 -13.16 26.32
CA ASN A 18 35.45 -12.93 25.61
C ASN A 18 35.20 -12.86 24.09
N GLU A 19 36.06 -12.09 23.45
CA GLU A 19 35.90 -11.45 22.14
C GLU A 19 35.76 -12.39 20.93
N ASN A 20 35.17 -11.84 19.87
CA ASN A 20 35.43 -12.11 18.45
C ASN A 20 35.54 -13.59 18.01
N SER A 21 34.39 -14.22 17.81
CA SER A 21 34.18 -15.07 16.63
C SER A 21 32.69 -15.30 16.38
N LEU A 22 32.13 -14.67 15.33
CA LEU A 22 30.86 -15.09 14.75
C LEU A 22 31.06 -16.47 14.11
N SER A 23 30.93 -17.52 14.91
CA SER A 23 31.01 -18.89 14.43
C SER A 23 29.84 -19.13 13.46
N LYS A 24 30.15 -19.27 12.16
CA LYS A 24 29.21 -19.71 11.14
C LYS A 24 28.62 -21.06 11.58
N LEU A 25 27.33 -21.09 11.94
CA LEU A 25 26.63 -22.34 12.20
C LEU A 25 26.62 -23.16 10.91
N LYS A 26 27.17 -24.38 10.97
CA LYS A 26 27.14 -25.33 9.85
C LYS A 26 25.68 -25.60 9.47
N PRO A 27 25.32 -25.64 8.17
CA PRO A 27 23.97 -25.96 7.75
C PRO A 27 23.60 -27.34 8.31
N ILE A 28 22.49 -27.41 9.03
CA ILE A 28 21.93 -28.67 9.52
C ILE A 28 21.46 -29.44 8.30
N LYS A 29 22.26 -30.42 7.86
CA LYS A 29 21.83 -31.39 6.86
C LYS A 29 20.85 -32.32 7.56
N LEU A 30 19.57 -32.23 7.17
CA LEU A 30 18.57 -33.19 7.60
C LEU A 30 18.98 -34.58 7.10
N SER A 31 18.90 -35.58 7.97
CA SER A 31 19.08 -36.96 7.52
C SER A 31 17.95 -37.33 6.54
N LYS A 32 18.20 -38.26 5.61
CA LYS A 32 17.16 -38.77 4.67
C LYS A 32 15.86 -39.17 5.37
N ARG A 33 15.95 -39.64 6.62
CA ARG A 33 14.80 -40.01 7.46
C ARG A 33 14.01 -38.79 7.95
N GLN A 34 14.69 -37.68 8.28
CA GLN A 34 14.06 -36.42 8.68
C GLN A 34 13.45 -35.69 7.48
N GLU A 35 14.11 -35.73 6.31
CA GLU A 35 13.53 -35.23 5.06
C GLU A 35 12.25 -35.99 4.72
N GLY A 36 12.25 -37.32 4.86
CA GLY A 36 11.06 -38.16 4.68
C GLY A 36 9.90 -37.79 5.61
N LEU A 37 10.18 -37.53 6.89
CA LEU A 37 9.18 -37.11 7.88
C LEU A 37 8.62 -35.70 7.61
N VAL A 38 9.47 -34.77 7.17
CA VAL A 38 9.03 -33.42 6.79
C VAL A 38 8.19 -33.48 5.52
N SER A 39 8.62 -34.24 4.51
CA SER A 39 7.86 -34.46 3.27
C SER A 39 6.52 -35.15 3.53
N SER A 40 6.47 -36.14 4.44
CA SER A 40 5.20 -36.81 4.79
C SER A 40 4.25 -35.86 5.52
N LYS A 41 4.76 -35.02 6.42
CA LYS A 41 3.95 -34.03 7.15
C LYS A 41 3.45 -32.91 6.23
N ILE A 42 4.25 -32.47 5.27
CA ILE A 42 3.85 -31.55 4.20
C ILE A 42 2.80 -32.18 3.29
N ALA A 43 2.95 -33.46 2.92
CA ALA A 43 1.96 -34.17 2.11
C ALA A 43 0.63 -34.38 2.83
N GLN A 44 0.68 -34.59 4.16
CA GLN A 44 -0.51 -34.73 5.00
C GLN A 44 -1.24 -33.39 5.16
N LEU A 45 -0.51 -32.30 5.39
CA LEU A 45 -1.05 -30.92 5.39
C LEU A 45 -1.65 -30.55 4.03
N ASN A 46 -1.00 -30.92 2.92
CA ASN A 46 -1.53 -30.69 1.58
C ASN A 46 -2.81 -31.50 1.31
N LYS A 47 -2.95 -32.70 1.89
CA LYS A 47 -4.18 -33.50 1.81
C LYS A 47 -5.33 -32.90 2.62
N GLU A 48 -5.04 -32.31 3.78
CA GLU A 48 -6.05 -31.64 4.62
C GLU A 48 -6.50 -30.29 4.02
N ILE A 49 -5.62 -29.59 3.30
CA ILE A 49 -5.93 -28.32 2.63
C ILE A 49 -6.63 -28.53 1.26
N PHE A 50 -6.36 -29.64 0.57
CA PHE A 50 -6.89 -29.94 -0.76
C PHE A 50 -7.78 -31.19 -0.81
N THR A 51 -8.83 -31.25 0.00
CA THR A 51 -9.99 -32.10 -0.33
C THR A 51 -10.93 -31.36 -1.29
N ARG A 52 -10.67 -31.47 -2.61
CA ARG A 52 -11.67 -31.48 -3.69
C ARG A 52 -11.03 -31.88 -5.03
N SER A 53 -11.18 -33.17 -5.34
CA SER A 53 -11.28 -33.91 -6.61
C SER A 53 -10.28 -33.72 -7.77
N PRO A 54 -9.97 -34.81 -8.52
CA PRO A 54 -8.80 -34.89 -9.39
C PRO A 54 -9.06 -34.34 -10.80
N VAL A 55 -8.05 -33.68 -11.36
CA VAL A 55 -8.03 -33.26 -12.77
C VAL A 55 -7.69 -34.47 -13.65
N LYS A 56 -8.62 -34.91 -14.49
CA LYS A 56 -8.36 -35.86 -15.58
C LYS A 56 -7.45 -35.20 -16.63
N LYS A 57 -6.35 -35.89 -16.99
CA LYS A 57 -5.52 -35.56 -18.15
C LYS A 57 -6.33 -35.80 -19.43
N GLN A 58 -6.49 -34.80 -20.26
CA GLN A 58 -6.75 -34.98 -21.69
C GLN A 58 -5.75 -34.14 -22.50
N LYS A 59 -5.20 -34.81 -23.53
CA LYS A 59 -4.20 -34.31 -24.46
C LYS A 59 -4.88 -33.59 -25.63
N THR A 60 -4.10 -32.69 -26.22
CA THR A 60 -3.99 -32.34 -27.65
C THR A 60 -5.08 -31.56 -28.37
N THR A 61 -4.65 -30.36 -28.78
CA THR A 61 -4.84 -29.69 -30.07
C THR A 61 -6.25 -29.28 -30.47
N GLU A 62 -6.57 -28.00 -30.26
CA GLU A 62 -7.42 -27.25 -31.20
C GLU A 62 -7.15 -25.75 -31.06
N GLN A 63 -6.76 -25.13 -32.19
CA GLN A 63 -6.53 -23.70 -32.34
C GLN A 63 -7.86 -22.95 -32.23
N ILE A 64 -8.25 -22.56 -31.02
CA ILE A 64 -9.37 -21.64 -30.84
C ILE A 64 -8.85 -20.21 -31.07
N ARG A 65 -9.11 -19.70 -32.28
CA ARG A 65 -9.07 -18.28 -32.60
C ARG A 65 -10.09 -17.54 -31.73
N THR A 66 -9.69 -17.13 -30.54
CA THR A 66 -10.52 -16.25 -29.70
C THR A 66 -10.54 -14.86 -30.31
N ARG A 67 -11.66 -14.53 -30.98
CA ARG A 67 -12.05 -13.14 -31.25
C ARG A 67 -12.18 -12.42 -29.91
N HIS A 68 -11.10 -11.76 -29.48
CA HIS A 68 -11.17 -10.79 -28.40
C HIS A 68 -12.08 -9.64 -28.86
N ARG A 69 -13.34 -9.65 -28.40
CA ARG A 69 -14.16 -8.43 -28.38
C ARG A 69 -13.34 -7.38 -27.65
N ALA A 70 -12.94 -6.34 -28.38
CA ALA A 70 -12.26 -5.18 -27.82
C ALA A 70 -13.20 -4.47 -26.85
N GLY A 71 -13.22 -4.92 -25.60
CA GLY A 71 -13.78 -4.15 -24.50
C GLY A 71 -13.01 -2.84 -24.42
N THR A 72 -13.74 -1.72 -24.35
CA THR A 72 -13.17 -0.40 -24.11
C THR A 72 -12.18 -0.48 -22.94
N LYS A 73 -10.89 -0.25 -23.21
CA LYS A 73 -9.85 -0.32 -22.19
C LYS A 73 -10.22 0.63 -21.05
N LYS A 74 -10.46 0.07 -19.85
CA LYS A 74 -10.76 0.86 -18.65
C LYS A 74 -9.65 1.89 -18.44
N LYS A 75 -10.02 3.16 -18.34
CA LYS A 75 -9.08 4.27 -18.08
C LYS A 75 -8.47 4.06 -16.69
N LEU A 76 -7.14 4.11 -16.61
CA LEU A 76 -6.41 4.10 -15.33
C LEU A 76 -6.63 5.46 -14.64
N GLU A 77 -7.28 5.45 -13.48
CA GLU A 77 -7.55 6.67 -12.71
C GLU A 77 -6.26 7.20 -12.06
N LEU A 78 -6.18 8.52 -11.88
CA LEU A 78 -5.13 9.19 -11.12
C LEU A 78 -5.73 9.84 -9.88
N TRP A 79 -5.27 9.42 -8.70
CA TRP A 79 -5.70 9.95 -7.42
C TRP A 79 -4.59 10.81 -6.81
N LEU A 80 -4.97 11.89 -6.14
CA LEU A 80 -4.06 12.79 -5.46
C LEU A 80 -4.25 12.68 -3.94
N ARG A 81 -3.21 12.29 -3.21
CA ARG A 81 -3.19 12.34 -1.74
C ARG A 81 -2.46 13.59 -1.27
N THR A 82 -3.06 14.30 -0.30
CA THR A 82 -2.52 15.56 0.23
C THR A 82 -3.02 15.82 1.65
N ASP A 83 -2.24 16.60 2.40
CA ASP A 83 -2.57 17.19 3.70
C ASP A 83 -2.63 18.73 3.64
N SER A 84 -2.59 19.30 2.42
CA SER A 84 -2.68 20.73 2.16
C SER A 84 -3.96 21.10 1.41
N ALA A 85 -4.79 21.93 2.06
CA ALA A 85 -5.98 22.53 1.45
C ALA A 85 -5.64 23.43 0.25
N GLU A 86 -4.50 24.12 0.30
CA GLU A 86 -4.04 25.03 -0.75
C GLU A 86 -3.80 24.32 -2.08
N LEU A 87 -3.28 23.08 -2.05
CA LEU A 87 -3.07 22.28 -3.25
C LEU A 87 -4.38 21.89 -3.94
N ILE A 88 -5.49 21.81 -3.19
CA ILE A 88 -6.79 21.42 -3.72
C ILE A 88 -7.56 22.65 -4.20
N LEU A 89 -7.56 23.71 -3.40
CA LEU A 89 -8.28 24.95 -3.70
C LEU A 89 -7.56 25.77 -4.79
N GLY A 90 -6.26 25.53 -4.99
CA GLY A 90 -5.45 26.14 -6.03
C GLY A 90 -5.56 25.45 -7.40
N THR A 91 -4.76 25.92 -8.36
CA THR A 91 -4.73 25.38 -9.71
C THR A 91 -3.69 24.25 -9.83
N LEU A 92 -4.18 23.02 -10.01
CA LEU A 92 -3.32 21.88 -10.30
C LEU A 92 -2.99 21.83 -11.80
N PRO A 93 -1.72 21.60 -12.20
CA PRO A 93 -1.35 21.55 -13.61
C PRO A 93 -1.65 20.19 -14.28
N PHE A 94 -2.27 19.26 -13.54
CA PHE A 94 -2.74 17.95 -13.98
C PHE A 94 -4.12 17.65 -13.37
N ASN A 95 -4.88 16.75 -14.00
CA ASN A 95 -6.21 16.37 -13.54
C ASN A 95 -6.14 15.13 -12.64
N ALA A 96 -6.60 15.27 -11.40
CA ALA A 96 -6.85 14.14 -10.51
C ALA A 96 -8.33 13.71 -10.61
N ASP A 97 -8.58 12.41 -10.78
CA ASP A 97 -9.92 11.83 -10.80
C ASP A 97 -10.50 11.71 -9.37
N ARG A 98 -9.64 11.56 -8.34
CA ARG A 98 -10.02 11.54 -6.91
C ARG A 98 -8.99 12.18 -6.00
N TYR A 99 -9.42 12.53 -4.79
CA TYR A 99 -8.59 13.16 -3.78
C TYR A 99 -8.64 12.37 -2.46
N ILE A 100 -7.47 12.06 -1.90
CA ILE A 100 -7.31 11.48 -0.58
C ILE A 100 -6.81 12.56 0.38
N PHE A 101 -7.57 12.82 1.43
CA PHE A 101 -7.25 13.80 2.46
C PHE A 101 -6.84 13.11 3.75
N ASN A 102 -5.62 13.34 4.23
CA ASN A 102 -5.25 12.87 5.56
C ASN A 102 -6.05 13.65 6.61
N ILE A 103 -6.73 12.92 7.49
CA ILE A 103 -7.47 13.55 8.60
C ILE A 103 -6.46 14.18 9.56
N ASN A 104 -6.49 15.50 9.66
CA ASN A 104 -5.78 16.28 10.66
C ASN A 104 -6.58 17.56 10.96
N LYS A 105 -6.24 18.25 12.06
CA LYS A 105 -6.96 19.46 12.51
C LYS A 105 -6.97 20.56 11.43
N LYS A 106 -5.85 20.74 10.71
CA LYS A 106 -5.70 21.74 9.64
C LYS A 106 -6.63 21.46 8.46
N MET A 107 -6.75 20.21 8.01
CA MET A 107 -7.65 19.83 6.93
C MET A 107 -9.11 19.95 7.35
N LEU A 108 -9.41 19.64 8.60
CA LEU A 108 -10.77 19.73 9.13
C LEU A 108 -11.32 21.16 9.19
N SER A 109 -10.47 22.16 9.47
CA SER A 109 -10.89 23.57 9.43
C SER A 109 -11.28 24.04 8.03
N HIS A 110 -10.82 23.34 6.97
CA HIS A 110 -11.11 23.68 5.58
C HIS A 110 -12.22 22.81 4.95
N VAL A 111 -12.89 21.96 5.73
CA VAL A 111 -13.91 21.01 5.23
C VAL A 111 -15.03 21.72 4.46
N GLY A 112 -15.50 22.87 4.95
CA GLY A 112 -16.53 23.66 4.27
C GLY A 112 -16.07 24.18 2.91
N GLN A 113 -14.84 24.69 2.83
CA GLN A 113 -14.25 25.19 1.58
C GLN A 113 -14.02 24.05 0.58
N ILE A 114 -13.46 22.92 1.04
CA ILE A 114 -13.26 21.72 0.22
C ILE A 114 -14.61 21.22 -0.33
N LYS A 115 -15.65 21.17 0.51
CA LYS A 115 -17.00 20.80 0.09
C LYS A 115 -17.52 21.73 -0.99
N ASN A 116 -17.39 23.04 -0.82
CA ASN A 116 -17.86 24.02 -1.79
C ASN A 116 -17.09 23.92 -3.12
N HIS A 117 -15.78 23.73 -3.07
CA HIS A 117 -14.92 23.57 -4.24
C HIS A 117 -15.26 22.30 -5.03
N LEU A 118 -15.43 21.16 -4.35
CA LEU A 118 -15.77 19.90 -5.01
C LEU A 118 -17.23 19.86 -5.49
N GLY A 119 -18.14 20.56 -4.79
CA GLY A 119 -19.55 20.65 -5.15
C GLY A 119 -20.18 19.27 -5.41
N ARG A 120 -20.65 19.04 -6.64
CA ARG A 120 -21.25 17.76 -7.07
C ARG A 120 -20.25 16.60 -7.07
N ASN A 121 -18.96 16.90 -7.20
CA ASN A 121 -17.88 15.91 -7.19
C ASN A 121 -17.41 15.54 -5.78
N MET A 122 -18.13 15.91 -4.72
CA MET A 122 -17.78 15.55 -3.33
C MET A 122 -17.53 14.04 -3.12
N ARG A 123 -18.10 13.17 -3.95
CA ARG A 123 -17.85 11.71 -3.91
C ARG A 123 -16.44 11.29 -4.32
N SER A 124 -15.66 12.20 -4.92
CA SER A 124 -14.25 11.99 -5.27
C SER A 124 -13.31 12.19 -4.07
N ALA A 125 -13.80 12.80 -2.98
CA ALA A 125 -13.06 12.97 -1.74
C ALA A 125 -13.11 11.71 -0.87
N ILE A 126 -11.93 11.23 -0.47
CA ILE A 126 -11.71 10.10 0.42
C ILE A 126 -10.93 10.63 1.63
N TRP A 127 -11.43 10.40 2.84
CA TRP A 127 -10.75 10.84 4.06
C TRP A 127 -9.95 9.69 4.69
N ALA A 128 -8.63 9.81 4.66
CA ALA A 128 -7.70 8.81 5.17
C ALA A 128 -7.45 8.99 6.67
N LEU A 129 -7.69 7.91 7.42
CA LEU A 129 -7.35 7.84 8.83
C LEU A 129 -5.83 7.73 8.99
N PRO A 130 -5.28 8.24 10.10
CA PRO A 130 -3.85 8.11 10.36
C PRO A 130 -3.49 6.62 10.56
N PRO A 131 -2.29 6.19 10.09
CA PRO A 131 -1.85 4.80 10.22
C PRO A 131 -1.55 4.39 11.65
N VAL A 132 -1.17 5.35 12.49
CA VAL A 132 -0.91 5.13 13.90
C VAL A 132 -1.90 5.94 14.73
N LEU A 133 -2.67 5.22 15.55
CA LEU A 133 -3.58 5.80 16.54
C LEU A 133 -3.06 5.49 17.95
N HIS A 134 -3.13 6.48 18.83
CA HIS A 134 -2.91 6.30 20.27
C HIS A 134 -4.26 6.22 20.97
N ASP A 135 -4.34 5.50 22.08
CA ASP A 135 -5.60 5.31 22.80
C ASP A 135 -6.24 6.65 23.21
N ALA A 136 -5.41 7.62 23.60
CA ALA A 136 -5.83 8.97 23.92
C ALA A 136 -6.44 9.74 22.72
N SER A 137 -6.06 9.40 21.48
CA SER A 137 -6.53 10.09 20.27
C SER A 137 -7.73 9.43 19.60
N VAL A 138 -8.14 8.22 20.03
CA VAL A 138 -9.29 7.49 19.46
C VAL A 138 -10.57 8.33 19.50
N ARG A 139 -10.93 8.87 20.67
CA ARG A 139 -12.11 9.75 20.82
C ARG A 139 -12.03 11.00 19.96
N GLY A 140 -10.82 11.50 19.73
CA GLY A 140 -10.57 12.61 18.83
C GLY A 140 -10.94 12.25 17.40
N VAL A 141 -10.44 11.12 16.90
CA VAL A 141 -10.71 10.65 15.55
C VAL A 141 -12.19 10.33 15.33
N GLU A 142 -12.87 9.74 16.31
CA GLU A 142 -14.33 9.52 16.25
C GLU A 142 -15.11 10.82 16.03
N LYS A 143 -14.76 11.88 16.78
CA LYS A 143 -15.36 13.22 16.60
C LYS A 143 -15.07 13.77 15.21
N GLN A 144 -13.86 13.61 14.71
CA GLN A 144 -13.47 14.08 13.37
C GLN A 144 -14.25 13.34 12.27
N ILE A 145 -14.41 12.02 12.39
CA ILE A 145 -15.23 11.21 11.49
C ILE A 145 -16.70 11.68 11.54
N ALA A 146 -17.23 11.92 12.74
CA ALA A 146 -18.61 12.41 12.90
C ALA A 146 -18.83 13.77 12.22
N ILE A 147 -17.87 14.70 12.33
CA ILE A 147 -17.90 16.00 11.63
C ILE A 147 -17.95 15.77 10.12
N LEU A 148 -17.03 14.97 9.58
CA LEU A 148 -16.96 14.67 8.14
C LEU A 148 -18.24 14.02 7.61
N LYS A 149 -18.81 13.07 8.37
CA LYS A 149 -20.10 12.45 8.05
C LYS A 149 -21.24 13.46 8.05
N LYS A 150 -21.30 14.36 9.05
CA LYS A 150 -22.32 15.41 9.13
C LYS A 150 -22.19 16.40 7.97
N SER A 151 -20.96 16.67 7.51
CA SER A 151 -20.70 17.51 6.34
C SER A 151 -21.11 16.87 5.00
N GLY A 152 -21.38 15.56 4.99
CA GLY A 152 -21.88 14.81 3.83
C GLY A 152 -20.84 13.88 3.19
N PHE A 153 -19.62 13.81 3.71
CA PHE A 153 -18.61 12.88 3.21
C PHE A 153 -18.98 11.44 3.56
N ARG A 154 -18.73 10.53 2.61
CA ARG A 154 -19.13 9.12 2.68
C ARG A 154 -18.04 8.14 2.29
N ALA A 155 -16.84 8.62 1.92
CA ALA A 155 -15.72 7.77 1.58
C ALA A 155 -14.56 8.00 2.56
N PHE A 156 -14.08 6.91 3.14
CA PHE A 156 -13.01 6.89 4.12
C PHE A 156 -11.97 5.85 3.73
N GLN A 157 -10.73 6.09 4.12
CA GLN A 157 -9.64 5.14 3.91
C GLN A 157 -9.04 4.75 5.26
N ILE A 158 -8.95 3.43 5.49
CA ILE A 158 -8.35 2.85 6.68
C ILE A 158 -6.92 2.44 6.41
N ALA A 159 -6.09 2.57 7.43
CA ALA A 159 -4.68 2.20 7.41
C ALA A 159 -4.37 0.99 8.29
N HIS A 160 -5.34 0.54 9.11
CA HIS A 160 -5.25 -0.70 9.88
C HIS A 160 -6.64 -1.35 9.97
N LEU A 161 -6.73 -2.69 9.97
CA LEU A 161 -8.02 -3.40 9.97
C LEU A 161 -8.88 -3.10 11.20
N SER A 162 -8.28 -2.87 12.37
CA SER A 162 -9.03 -2.50 13.58
C SER A 162 -9.82 -1.19 13.42
N GLN A 163 -9.44 -0.32 12.48
CA GLN A 163 -10.15 0.93 12.22
C GLN A 163 -11.53 0.71 11.58
N LEU A 164 -11.83 -0.50 11.09
CA LEU A 164 -13.19 -0.87 10.69
C LEU A 164 -14.20 -0.69 11.82
N ALA A 165 -13.76 -0.79 13.08
CA ALA A 165 -14.60 -0.58 14.25
C ALA A 165 -15.28 0.81 14.25
N PHE A 166 -14.66 1.83 13.65
CA PHE A 166 -15.25 3.18 13.54
C PHE A 166 -16.46 3.26 12.60
N PHE A 167 -16.69 2.23 11.79
CA PHE A 167 -17.66 2.25 10.69
C PHE A 167 -18.68 1.11 10.78
N ILE A 168 -18.74 0.40 11.90
CA ILE A 168 -19.73 -0.67 12.11
C ILE A 168 -21.14 -0.08 12.01
N GLY A 169 -22.00 -0.71 11.19
CA GLY A 169 -23.38 -0.27 10.97
C GLY A 169 -23.53 0.91 10.01
N GLU A 170 -22.44 1.46 9.48
CA GLU A 170 -22.46 2.63 8.61
C GLU A 170 -22.47 2.26 7.14
N ARG A 171 -23.28 2.96 6.34
CA ARG A 171 -23.30 2.80 4.87
C ARG A 171 -22.29 3.76 4.22
N LEU A 172 -21.02 3.40 4.29
CA LEU A 172 -19.89 4.19 3.80
C LEU A 172 -19.05 3.41 2.79
N HIS A 173 -18.31 4.13 1.94
CA HIS A 173 -17.31 3.53 1.08
C HIS A 173 -15.97 3.49 1.81
N ILE A 174 -15.53 2.28 2.18
CA ILE A 174 -14.25 2.10 2.87
C ILE A 174 -13.19 1.65 1.86
N TYR A 175 -12.04 2.31 1.89
CA TYR A 175 -10.87 2.00 1.10
C TYR A 175 -9.71 1.56 2.00
N GLY A 176 -8.81 0.74 1.48
CA GLY A 176 -7.56 0.37 2.14
C GLY A 176 -6.40 1.27 1.72
N ASP A 177 -5.63 1.75 2.70
CA ASP A 177 -4.34 2.41 2.49
C ASP A 177 -3.23 1.39 2.20
N TYR A 178 -2.10 1.85 1.65
CA TYR A 178 -0.95 0.98 1.36
C TYR A 178 -0.36 0.34 2.63
N THR A 179 -0.59 0.96 3.78
CA THR A 179 -0.16 0.48 5.10
C THR A 179 -0.90 -0.77 5.58
N LEU A 180 -2.00 -1.18 4.93
CA LEU A 180 -2.59 -2.51 5.14
C LEU A 180 -1.69 -3.65 4.64
N ASN A 181 -0.60 -3.34 3.94
CA ASN A 181 0.41 -4.29 3.49
C ASN A 181 -0.15 -5.44 2.65
N LEU A 182 -1.06 -5.12 1.73
CA LEU A 182 -1.58 -6.08 0.76
C LEU A 182 -0.47 -6.45 -0.24
N LEU A 183 0.21 -7.56 0.03
CA LEU A 183 1.41 -8.02 -0.70
C LEU A 183 1.16 -9.25 -1.57
N ASN A 184 0.04 -9.96 -1.38
CA ASN A 184 -0.30 -11.18 -2.12
C ASN A 184 -1.80 -11.32 -2.44
N SER A 185 -2.14 -12.28 -3.28
CA SER A 185 -3.52 -12.52 -3.73
C SER A 185 -4.49 -12.84 -2.58
N GLN A 186 -4.03 -13.51 -1.52
CA GLN A 186 -4.86 -13.84 -0.36
C GLN A 186 -5.20 -12.62 0.50
N SER A 187 -4.23 -11.73 0.71
CA SER A 187 -4.49 -10.46 1.40
C SER A 187 -5.51 -9.59 0.65
N ILE A 188 -5.49 -9.62 -0.69
CA ILE A 188 -6.46 -8.94 -1.54
C ILE A 188 -7.84 -9.59 -1.44
N ASN A 189 -7.92 -10.92 -1.45
CA ASN A 189 -9.18 -11.64 -1.29
C ASN A 189 -9.83 -11.32 0.06
N LEU A 190 -9.05 -11.32 1.15
CA LEU A 190 -9.54 -10.94 2.48
C LEU A 190 -10.07 -9.49 2.48
N ALA A 191 -9.35 -8.56 1.84
CA ALA A 191 -9.80 -7.18 1.69
C ALA A 191 -11.12 -7.06 0.90
N ALA A 192 -11.36 -7.94 -0.08
CA ALA A 192 -12.63 -8.01 -0.79
C ALA A 192 -13.76 -8.64 0.05
N GLU A 193 -13.44 -9.62 0.91
CA GLU A 193 -14.40 -10.29 1.80
C GLU A 193 -14.97 -9.37 2.87
N ILE A 194 -14.17 -8.43 3.36
CA ILE A 194 -14.61 -7.39 4.33
C ILE A 194 -15.30 -6.17 3.65
N ASP A 195 -15.70 -6.30 2.38
CA ASP A 195 -16.40 -5.29 1.55
C ASP A 195 -15.67 -3.94 1.40
N LEU A 196 -14.34 -3.94 1.31
CA LEU A 196 -13.63 -2.75 0.86
C LEU A 196 -13.99 -2.44 -0.60
N LYS A 197 -14.16 -1.15 -0.92
CA LYS A 197 -14.43 -0.69 -2.29
C LYS A 197 -13.17 -0.62 -3.15
N GLY A 198 -12.04 -0.34 -2.53
CA GLY A 198 -10.73 -0.41 -3.16
C GLY A 198 -9.62 -0.46 -2.13
N ALA A 199 -8.42 -0.84 -2.54
CA ALA A 199 -7.25 -0.82 -1.67
C ALA A 199 -5.97 -0.52 -2.46
N GLN A 200 -5.07 0.23 -1.82
CA GLN A 200 -3.72 0.39 -2.30
C GLN A 200 -2.91 -0.86 -1.92
N LEU A 201 -2.21 -1.42 -2.91
CA LEU A 201 -1.18 -2.43 -2.66
C LEU A 201 -0.02 -1.80 -1.91
N SER A 202 0.73 -2.62 -1.18
CA SER A 202 1.89 -2.14 -0.44
C SER A 202 2.89 -1.46 -1.37
N ILE A 203 3.48 -0.36 -0.91
CA ILE A 203 4.57 0.31 -1.62
C ILE A 203 5.83 -0.56 -1.70
N GLU A 204 5.97 -1.53 -0.80
CA GLU A 204 7.11 -2.46 -0.74
C GLU A 204 7.03 -3.59 -1.77
N ILE A 205 5.95 -3.68 -2.56
CA ILE A 205 5.80 -4.75 -3.53
C ILE A 205 6.77 -4.58 -4.71
N ASP A 206 7.59 -5.60 -4.98
CA ASP A 206 8.43 -5.64 -6.17
C ASP A 206 7.60 -5.94 -7.43
N LYS A 207 8.16 -5.66 -8.62
CA LYS A 207 7.49 -5.87 -9.91
C LYS A 207 7.00 -7.30 -10.15
N ARG A 208 7.81 -8.31 -9.80
CA ARG A 208 7.46 -9.72 -10.03
C ARG A 208 6.33 -10.14 -9.10
N SER A 209 6.43 -9.78 -7.83
CA SER A 209 5.41 -10.02 -6.81
C SER A 209 4.10 -9.32 -7.18
N LEU A 210 4.15 -8.07 -7.66
CA LEU A 210 2.97 -7.35 -8.16
C LEU A 210 2.28 -8.09 -9.30
N GLN A 211 3.04 -8.52 -10.30
CA GLN A 211 2.51 -9.24 -11.46
C GLN A 211 1.86 -10.57 -11.06
N ASN A 212 2.52 -11.35 -10.20
CA ASN A 212 1.99 -12.62 -9.71
C ASN A 212 0.69 -12.41 -8.93
N THR A 213 0.70 -11.50 -7.96
CA THR A 213 -0.43 -11.14 -7.12
C THR A 213 -1.65 -10.73 -7.94
N LEU A 214 -1.48 -9.83 -8.91
CA LEU A 214 -2.58 -9.35 -9.76
C LEU A 214 -3.10 -10.43 -10.70
N ASN A 215 -2.22 -11.28 -11.25
CA ASN A 215 -2.63 -12.39 -12.12
C ASN A 215 -3.42 -13.45 -11.34
N GLU A 216 -2.97 -13.80 -10.14
CA GLU A 216 -3.67 -14.74 -9.27
C GLU A 216 -5.02 -14.20 -8.81
N TYR A 217 -5.08 -12.94 -8.37
CA TYR A 217 -6.34 -12.31 -8.00
C TYR A 217 -7.33 -12.29 -9.18
N ARG A 218 -6.87 -11.96 -10.39
CA ARG A 218 -7.70 -12.01 -11.60
C ARG A 218 -8.22 -13.42 -11.88
N LYS A 219 -7.36 -14.44 -11.84
CA LYS A 219 -7.76 -15.86 -12.01
C LYS A 219 -8.77 -16.28 -10.95
N HIS A 220 -8.49 -15.94 -9.69
CA HIS A 220 -9.38 -16.23 -8.58
C HIS A 220 -10.72 -15.57 -8.83
N TRP A 221 -10.80 -14.28 -9.18
CA TRP A 221 -12.05 -13.58 -9.43
C TRP A 221 -12.83 -14.14 -10.63
N SER A 222 -12.16 -14.45 -11.74
CA SER A 222 -12.78 -14.97 -12.97
C SER A 222 -13.35 -16.39 -12.87
N ALA A 223 -12.98 -17.17 -11.85
CA ALA A 223 -13.52 -18.53 -11.69
C ALA A 223 -15.02 -18.51 -11.31
N PRO A 224 -15.88 -19.39 -11.87
CA PRO A 224 -17.26 -19.50 -11.44
C PRO A 224 -17.32 -19.94 -9.97
N SER A 225 -17.94 -19.13 -9.10
CA SER A 225 -18.19 -19.50 -7.70
C SER A 225 -19.53 -18.95 -7.26
N GLN A 226 -20.34 -19.79 -6.61
CA GLN A 226 -21.71 -19.45 -6.19
C GLN A 226 -21.76 -18.29 -5.18
N ASN A 227 -20.69 -18.04 -4.44
CA ASN A 227 -20.62 -16.93 -3.47
C ASN A 227 -20.22 -15.58 -4.09
N LYS A 228 -19.74 -15.54 -5.35
CA LYS A 228 -19.27 -14.30 -5.97
C LYS A 228 -20.36 -13.39 -6.51
N ALA A 229 -21.57 -13.90 -6.74
CA ALA A 229 -22.67 -13.10 -7.27
C ALA A 229 -23.04 -11.91 -6.36
N LYS A 230 -22.68 -11.96 -5.07
CA LYS A 230 -22.91 -10.89 -4.09
C LYS A 230 -21.68 -10.02 -3.81
N MET A 231 -20.49 -10.43 -4.25
CA MET A 231 -19.25 -9.71 -3.94
C MET A 231 -18.91 -8.75 -5.07
N GLN A 232 -18.56 -7.51 -4.71
CA GLN A 232 -18.03 -6.54 -5.66
C GLN A 232 -16.53 -6.75 -5.88
N ARG A 233 -16.05 -6.56 -7.11
CA ARG A 233 -14.61 -6.60 -7.38
C ARG A 233 -13.92 -5.44 -6.64
N LEU A 234 -12.93 -5.76 -5.83
CA LEU A 234 -12.07 -4.77 -5.18
C LEU A 234 -11.29 -3.96 -6.23
N GLN A 235 -11.34 -2.63 -6.14
CA GLN A 235 -10.50 -1.76 -6.96
C GLN A 235 -9.07 -1.77 -6.41
N LEU A 236 -8.07 -2.00 -7.26
CA LEU A 236 -6.67 -2.09 -6.83
C LEU A 236 -5.87 -0.90 -7.34
N GLY A 237 -5.15 -0.24 -6.44
CA GLY A 237 -4.26 0.85 -6.81
C GLY A 237 -2.87 0.74 -6.20
N LEU A 238 -2.00 1.66 -6.61
CA LEU A 238 -0.61 1.71 -6.14
C LEU A 238 -0.18 3.16 -5.98
N THR A 239 0.56 3.47 -4.91
CA THR A 239 1.27 4.75 -4.80
C THR A 239 2.43 4.76 -5.78
N VAL A 240 2.46 5.72 -6.70
CA VAL A 240 3.46 5.80 -7.78
C VAL A 240 4.35 7.04 -7.71
N TYR A 241 4.06 7.95 -6.79
CA TYR A 241 4.90 9.13 -6.56
C TYR A 241 4.68 9.60 -5.14
N GLY A 242 5.74 9.99 -4.46
CA GLY A 242 5.67 10.62 -3.14
C GLY A 242 6.86 10.28 -2.26
N ALA A 243 6.84 10.81 -1.04
CA ALA A 243 7.81 10.51 0.00
C ALA A 243 7.09 9.90 1.22
N PRO A 244 6.56 8.66 1.13
CA PRO A 244 5.86 8.03 2.23
C PRO A 244 6.79 7.85 3.44
N PRO A 245 6.25 7.76 4.67
CA PRO A 245 7.02 7.41 5.85
C PRO A 245 7.71 6.06 5.64
N LEU A 246 9.03 6.05 5.79
CA LEU A 246 9.84 4.82 5.78
C LEU A 246 9.88 4.17 7.16
N PHE A 247 9.72 4.99 8.19
CA PHE A 247 9.70 4.54 9.58
C PHE A 247 8.74 5.42 10.37
N THR A 248 7.94 4.80 11.25
CA THR A 248 7.06 5.50 12.18
C THR A 248 7.29 4.96 13.58
N SER A 249 7.56 5.83 14.55
CA SER A 249 7.79 5.46 15.95
C SER A 249 6.81 6.17 16.88
N ARG A 250 6.22 5.42 17.80
CA ARG A 250 5.44 5.97 18.93
C ARG A 250 6.31 6.47 20.08
N ILE A 251 7.58 6.07 20.09
CA ILE A 251 8.52 6.43 21.14
C ILE A 251 9.15 7.76 20.73
N SER A 252 8.77 8.83 21.42
CA SER A 252 9.53 10.07 21.44
C SER A 252 10.75 9.84 22.32
N ALA A 253 11.90 9.51 21.72
CA ALA A 253 13.14 9.66 22.47
C ALA A 253 13.50 11.16 22.45
N ASP A 254 13.81 11.73 23.61
CA ASP A 254 14.23 13.14 23.73
C ASP A 254 15.45 13.46 22.85
N SER A 255 16.22 12.43 22.48
CA SER A 255 17.35 12.49 21.55
C SER A 255 16.96 12.69 20.07
N PHE A 256 15.70 12.47 19.68
CA PHE A 256 15.19 12.82 18.34
C PHE A 256 14.73 14.26 18.31
N SER A 257 15.68 15.19 18.44
CA SER A 257 15.41 16.62 18.23
C SER A 257 14.81 16.84 16.83
N GLN A 258 13.70 17.58 16.80
CA GLN A 258 12.87 17.86 15.63
C GLN A 258 13.69 18.38 14.43
N ASN A 259 13.24 18.06 13.21
CA ASN A 259 13.81 18.56 11.95
C ASN A 259 15.29 18.22 11.69
N ARG A 260 15.84 17.18 12.34
CA ARG A 260 17.16 16.68 11.96
C ARG A 260 17.13 15.98 10.61
N ILE A 261 18.12 16.30 9.79
CA ILE A 261 18.43 15.54 8.59
C ILE A 261 19.33 14.37 9.02
N LEU A 262 18.85 13.15 8.80
CA LEU A 262 19.65 11.94 8.95
C LEU A 262 20.27 11.60 7.60
N VAL A 263 21.53 11.17 7.61
CA VAL A 263 22.23 10.72 6.42
C VAL A 263 22.56 9.24 6.57
N SER A 264 22.12 8.39 5.64
CA SER A 264 22.49 6.97 5.66
C SER A 264 23.96 6.79 5.27
N PRO A 265 24.56 5.61 5.54
CA PRO A 265 25.87 5.25 4.99
C PRO A 265 25.95 5.32 3.45
N LYS A 266 24.81 5.26 2.76
CA LYS A 266 24.70 5.43 1.30
C LYS A 266 24.55 6.91 0.87
N ASN A 267 24.74 7.85 1.79
CA ASN A 267 24.60 9.29 1.56
C ASN A 267 23.17 9.72 1.17
N GLU A 268 22.15 8.96 1.57
CA GLU A 268 20.76 9.33 1.38
C GLU A 268 20.29 10.22 2.52
N GLN A 269 19.52 11.25 2.21
CA GLN A 269 19.04 12.21 3.21
C GLN A 269 17.59 11.91 3.59
N PHE A 270 17.35 11.83 4.90
CA PHE A 270 16.03 11.64 5.48
C PHE A 270 15.71 12.80 6.42
N TYR A 271 14.44 13.17 6.52
CA TYR A 271 13.97 14.10 7.54
C TYR A 271 13.11 13.38 8.56
N VAL A 272 13.30 13.75 9.82
CA VAL A 272 12.48 13.28 10.94
C VAL A 272 11.49 14.37 11.30
N GLU A 273 10.21 14.04 11.16
CA GLU A 273 9.09 14.90 11.55
C GLU A 273 8.43 14.36 12.81
N SER A 274 8.08 15.26 13.73
CA SER A 274 7.28 14.93 14.91
C SER A 274 5.84 15.35 14.65
N LEU A 275 4.94 14.38 14.67
CA LEU A 275 3.49 14.57 14.58
C LEU A 275 2.85 14.34 15.96
N GLU A 276 1.56 14.65 16.11
CA GLU A 276 0.83 14.52 17.38
C GLU A 276 0.86 13.06 17.90
N GLY A 277 1.84 12.75 18.76
CA GLY A 277 2.00 11.46 19.45
C GLY A 277 3.02 10.49 18.82
N TYR A 278 3.57 10.77 17.63
CA TYR A 278 4.52 9.87 16.97
C TYR A 278 5.50 10.62 16.07
N THR A 279 6.64 10.01 15.77
CA THR A 279 7.64 10.51 14.84
C THR A 279 7.62 9.71 13.54
N GLN A 280 7.89 10.38 12.42
CA GLN A 280 8.02 9.75 11.11
C GLN A 280 9.34 10.14 10.47
N THR A 281 9.98 9.17 9.82
CA THR A 281 11.16 9.39 8.99
C THR A 281 10.79 9.22 7.53
N ARG A 282 11.12 10.21 6.71
CA ARG A 282 10.80 10.25 5.27
C ARG A 282 12.05 10.54 4.46
N SER A 283 12.12 9.96 3.26
CA SER A 283 13.17 10.32 2.30
C SER A 283 12.98 11.77 1.85
N LYS A 284 14.07 12.53 1.74
CA LYS A 284 14.05 13.88 1.18
C LYS A 284 13.67 13.88 -0.31
N LYS A 285 14.02 12.81 -1.04
CA LYS A 285 13.67 12.64 -2.45
C LYS A 285 12.45 11.72 -2.57
N PRO A 286 11.40 12.11 -3.33
CA PRO A 286 10.29 11.23 -3.58
C PRO A 286 10.73 10.06 -4.46
N PHE A 287 10.05 8.92 -4.36
CA PHE A 287 10.17 7.87 -5.36
C PHE A 287 9.24 8.17 -6.54
N SER A 288 9.48 7.53 -7.69
CA SER A 288 8.54 7.62 -8.82
C SER A 288 8.48 6.35 -9.67
N LEU A 289 7.27 5.84 -9.82
CA LEU A 289 6.87 4.81 -10.78
C LEU A 289 6.06 5.38 -11.95
N LEU A 290 5.93 6.71 -12.05
CA LEU A 290 5.21 7.37 -13.15
C LEU A 290 5.75 7.00 -14.55
N PRO A 291 7.08 6.80 -14.76
CA PRO A 291 7.59 6.29 -16.04
C PRO A 291 7.05 4.90 -16.43
N TYR A 292 6.63 4.09 -15.44
CA TYR A 292 6.09 2.74 -15.63
C TYR A 292 4.56 2.72 -15.72
N LYS A 293 3.90 3.88 -15.83
CA LYS A 293 2.42 4.00 -15.86
C LYS A 293 1.75 3.06 -16.86
N GLN A 294 2.28 2.94 -18.08
CA GLN A 294 1.70 2.07 -19.11
C GLN A 294 1.82 0.59 -18.73
N GLU A 295 2.95 0.19 -18.16
CA GLU A 295 3.16 -1.18 -17.65
C GLU A 295 2.20 -1.48 -16.50
N LEU A 296 2.10 -0.57 -15.53
CA LEU A 296 1.19 -0.65 -14.40
C LEU A 296 -0.29 -0.75 -14.84
N GLN A 297 -0.67 -0.03 -15.91
CA GLN A 297 -1.99 -0.16 -16.53
C GLN A 297 -2.21 -1.55 -17.12
N GLN A 298 -1.22 -2.10 -17.83
CA GLN A 298 -1.30 -3.43 -18.45
C GLN A 298 -1.36 -4.55 -17.41
N LEU A 299 -0.75 -4.35 -16.24
CA LEU A 299 -0.88 -5.23 -15.08
C LEU A 299 -2.29 -5.19 -14.47
N GLY A 300 -3.16 -4.28 -14.89
CA GLY A 300 -4.57 -4.26 -14.54
C GLY A 300 -4.90 -3.53 -13.24
N LEU A 301 -4.04 -2.59 -12.81
CA LEU A 301 -4.38 -1.64 -11.76
C LEU A 301 -5.55 -0.74 -12.20
N ASP A 302 -6.39 -0.36 -11.24
CA ASP A 302 -7.54 0.52 -11.44
C ASP A 302 -7.17 2.00 -11.30
N TYR A 303 -6.26 2.31 -10.38
CA TYR A 303 -5.87 3.67 -10.07
C TYR A 303 -4.42 3.78 -9.61
N LEU A 304 -3.82 4.95 -9.82
CA LEU A 304 -2.50 5.32 -9.31
C LEU A 304 -2.63 6.46 -8.31
N VAL A 305 -1.85 6.44 -7.23
CA VAL A 305 -1.85 7.50 -6.21
C VAL A 305 -0.56 8.31 -6.32
N VAL A 306 -0.71 9.62 -6.49
CA VAL A 306 0.34 10.62 -6.31
C VAL A 306 0.19 11.18 -4.91
N ASP A 307 1.11 10.85 -4.01
CA ASP A 307 1.09 11.30 -2.62
C ASP A 307 2.03 12.48 -2.41
N LEU A 308 1.42 13.63 -2.13
CA LEU A 308 2.10 14.90 -1.87
C LEU A 308 2.10 15.27 -0.38
N SER A 309 1.62 14.36 0.48
CA SER A 309 1.52 14.60 1.93
C SER A 309 2.90 14.77 2.56
N GLY A 310 3.04 15.73 3.47
CA GLY A 310 4.30 16.03 4.15
C GLY A 310 5.38 16.62 3.25
N MET A 311 5.04 17.02 2.02
CA MET A 311 5.97 17.62 1.05
C MET A 311 5.67 19.11 0.88
N ARG A 312 6.71 19.95 0.86
CA ARG A 312 6.60 21.35 0.43
C ARG A 312 6.80 21.41 -1.08
N ILE A 313 5.71 21.62 -1.81
CA ILE A 313 5.70 21.55 -3.27
C ILE A 313 5.39 22.92 -3.85
N GLY A 314 6.31 23.42 -4.68
CA GLY A 314 6.12 24.64 -5.45
C GLY A 314 5.53 24.39 -6.85
N LYS A 315 5.32 25.47 -7.59
CA LYS A 315 4.78 25.42 -8.96
C LYS A 315 5.67 24.64 -9.93
N LYS A 316 6.99 24.73 -9.75
CA LYS A 316 7.98 24.01 -10.58
C LYS A 316 7.85 22.50 -10.37
N GLU A 317 7.80 22.07 -9.12
CA GLU A 317 7.65 20.66 -8.77
C GLU A 317 6.32 20.08 -9.26
N LEU A 318 5.21 20.84 -9.16
CA LEU A 318 3.92 20.42 -9.74
C LEU A 318 3.98 20.26 -11.26
N THR A 319 4.74 21.13 -11.95
CA THR A 319 4.96 21.04 -13.39
C THR A 319 5.81 19.83 -13.75
N ASP A 320 6.86 19.54 -12.97
CA ASP A 320 7.68 18.33 -13.14
C ASP A 320 6.83 17.06 -12.94
N ILE A 321 5.94 17.03 -11.95
CA ILE A 321 5.00 15.92 -11.73
C ILE A 321 4.07 15.76 -12.94
N LYS A 322 3.51 16.86 -13.48
CA LYS A 322 2.72 16.82 -14.72
C LYS A 322 3.51 16.21 -15.87
N ASP A 323 4.74 16.65 -16.08
CA ASP A 323 5.60 16.16 -17.16
C ASP A 323 5.93 14.67 -17.00
N ARG A 324 6.11 14.19 -15.76
CA ARG A 324 6.24 12.75 -15.45
C ARG A 324 4.95 11.97 -15.73
N ILE A 325 3.78 12.50 -15.35
CA ILE A 325 2.47 11.88 -15.60
C ILE A 325 2.20 11.74 -17.12
N GLN A 326 2.64 12.73 -17.90
CA GLN A 326 2.46 12.77 -19.35
C GLN A 326 3.60 12.06 -20.12
N ASN A 327 4.68 11.67 -19.44
CA ASN A 327 5.90 11.11 -20.02
C ASN A 327 6.49 11.95 -21.17
N LYS A 328 6.43 13.29 -21.04
CA LYS A 328 6.77 14.23 -22.13
C LYS A 328 8.22 14.74 -22.12
N LYS A 329 8.98 14.54 -21.04
CA LYS A 329 10.35 15.04 -20.91
C LYS A 329 11.28 14.01 -20.25
N LYS A 330 12.54 14.01 -20.68
CA LYS A 330 13.63 13.33 -19.97
C LYS A 330 13.96 14.10 -18.69
N LEU A 331 13.27 13.76 -17.61
CA LEU A 331 13.57 14.26 -16.28
C LEU A 331 14.60 13.36 -15.60
N TYR A 332 15.28 13.88 -14.58
CA TYR A 332 16.21 13.08 -13.78
C TYR A 332 15.52 11.86 -13.18
N LYS A 333 16.26 10.74 -13.11
CA LYS A 333 15.76 9.48 -12.57
C LYS A 333 15.50 9.66 -11.06
N LEU A 334 14.31 9.25 -10.64
CA LEU A 334 13.94 9.15 -9.22
C LEU A 334 14.05 7.68 -8.80
N PRO A 335 14.29 7.41 -7.50
CA PRO A 335 14.31 6.05 -7.00
C PRO A 335 12.96 5.37 -7.28
N THR A 336 13.00 4.07 -7.52
CA THR A 336 11.80 3.25 -7.76
C THR A 336 11.30 2.56 -6.51
N PHE A 337 11.84 2.93 -5.34
CA PHE A 337 11.63 2.22 -4.09
C PHE A 337 11.98 0.74 -4.27
N ASN A 338 11.13 -0.20 -3.85
CA ASN A 338 11.39 -1.64 -4.04
C ASN A 338 10.95 -2.20 -5.41
N TYR A 339 10.35 -1.41 -6.31
CA TYR A 339 9.71 -1.92 -7.52
C TYR A 339 10.66 -2.70 -8.44
N LEU A 340 11.88 -2.18 -8.65
CA LEU A 340 12.89 -2.84 -9.47
C LEU A 340 13.78 -3.81 -8.69
N GLY A 341 13.51 -4.06 -7.40
CA GLY A 341 14.29 -4.98 -6.56
C GLY A 341 15.70 -4.47 -6.23
N ALA A 342 16.01 -3.22 -6.55
CA ALA A 342 17.23 -2.54 -6.12
C ALA A 342 16.84 -1.45 -5.13
N LEU A 343 17.23 -1.61 -3.87
CA LEU A 343 17.28 -0.52 -2.91
C LEU A 343 18.42 0.42 -3.36
N GLU A 344 18.10 1.35 -4.25
CA GLU A 344 19.03 2.39 -4.77
C GLU A 344 19.54 3.27 -3.63
#